data_AF-A0A2V9L828-F1
#
_entry.id   AF-A0A2V9L828-F1
#
_cell.length_a   1.000
_cell.length_b   1.000
_cell.length_c   1.000
_cell.angle_alpha   90.00
_cell.angle_beta   90.00
_cell.angle_gamma   90.00
#
_symmetry.space_group_name_H-M   'P 1'
#
loop_
_entity.id
_entity.type
_entity.pdbx_description
1 polymer ?
#
loop_
_entity_poly.entity_id
_entity_poly.type
_entity_poly.pdbx_seq_one_letter_code
_entity_poly.pdbx_strand_id
1 'polypeptide(L)'
;MSEPSSSGKAASFEKNLERMDAIVHQLEEADLPLEKALQLYEEGMKLSQVCHKQLEEAEGRVEILRKKAGGQVVAEPFEPEKSVASDE
;
A
#
# COMPACT_ATOMS: atom_id res chain seq x y z
N MET A 1 11.45 29.50 8.30
CA MET A 1 10.02 29.51 7.92
C MET A 1 9.78 28.24 7.13
N SER A 2 9.11 27.26 7.72
CA SER A 2 8.86 25.97 7.05
C SER A 2 7.47 26.01 6.43
N GLU A 3 7.42 25.85 5.12
CA GLU A 3 6.20 25.91 4.32
C GLU A 3 5.23 24.79 4.72
N PRO A 4 3.92 25.06 4.91
CA PRO A 4 2.93 24.01 5.13
C PRO A 4 2.51 23.42 3.79
N SER A 5 3.37 22.59 3.19
CA SER A 5 3.10 21.93 1.91
C SER A 5 2.46 20.56 2.13
N SER A 6 1.17 20.43 1.80
CA SER A 6 0.47 19.16 1.50
C SER A 6 0.56 17.99 2.50
N SER A 7 1.02 18.20 3.74
CA SER A 7 1.54 17.13 4.61
C SER A 7 0.48 16.35 5.41
N GLY A 8 -0.80 16.76 5.42
CA GLY A 8 -1.81 16.17 6.30
C GLY A 8 -2.12 14.69 6.03
N LYS A 9 -2.22 14.29 4.74
CA LYS A 9 -2.49 12.89 4.36
C LYS A 9 -1.25 12.01 4.49
N ALA A 10 -0.07 12.49 4.08
CA ALA A 10 1.18 11.75 4.24
C ALA A 10 1.51 11.54 5.73
N ALA A 11 1.37 12.58 6.56
CA ALA A 11 1.49 12.44 8.01
C ALA A 11 0.42 11.50 8.61
N SER A 12 -0.76 11.38 7.99
CA SER A 12 -1.76 10.39 8.40
C SER A 12 -1.36 8.96 8.03
N PHE A 13 -0.72 8.73 6.89
CA PHE A 13 -0.24 7.42 6.49
C PHE A 13 0.89 6.94 7.39
N GLU A 14 1.92 7.77 7.60
CA GLU A 14 3.05 7.44 8.48
C GLU A 14 2.58 7.14 9.91
N LYS A 15 1.66 7.95 10.46
CA LYS A 15 1.06 7.69 11.78
C LYS A 15 0.30 6.36 11.85
N ASN A 16 -0.41 6.00 10.78
CA ASN A 16 -1.12 4.73 10.73
C ASN A 16 -0.15 3.54 10.68
N LEU A 17 0.98 3.69 9.99
CA LEU A 17 2.06 2.69 9.99
C LEU A 17 2.74 2.57 11.35
N GLU A 18 3.09 3.69 12.00
CA GLU A 18 3.63 3.69 13.37
C GLU A 18 2.66 3.00 14.35
N ARG A 19 1.36 3.26 14.21
CA ARG A 19 0.36 2.59 15.04
C ARG A 19 0.26 1.09 14.73
N MET A 20 0.35 0.69 13.45
CA MET A 20 0.36 -0.71 13.06
C MET A 20 1.55 -1.45 13.68
N ASP A 21 2.74 -0.87 13.62
CA ASP A 21 3.95 -1.44 14.20
C ASP A 21 3.81 -1.63 15.72
N ALA A 22 3.27 -0.61 16.40
CA ALA A 22 2.96 -0.70 17.83
C ALA A 22 1.91 -1.78 18.15
N ILE A 23 0.94 -2.03 17.27
CA ILE A 23 -0.05 -3.10 17.43
C ILE A 23 0.61 -4.47 17.28
N VAL A 24 1.46 -4.65 16.26
CA VAL A 24 2.21 -5.90 16.04
C VAL A 24 3.07 -6.21 17.27
N HIS A 25 3.83 -5.23 17.75
CA HIS A 25 4.64 -5.38 18.96
C HIS A 25 3.83 -5.79 20.19
N GLN A 26 2.66 -5.19 20.41
CA GLN A 26 1.78 -5.58 21.53
C GLN A 26 1.20 -7.00 21.35
N LEU A 27 0.89 -7.41 20.11
CA LEU A 27 0.37 -8.75 19.81
C LEU A 27 1.41 -9.86 20.03
N GLU A 28 2.70 -9.52 20.04
CA GLU A 28 3.81 -10.45 20.33
C GLU A 28 4.03 -10.67 21.83
N GLU A 29 3.36 -9.91 22.70
CA GLU A 29 3.48 -10.07 24.15
C GLU A 29 2.84 -11.38 24.64
N ALA A 30 3.62 -12.21 25.36
CA ALA A 30 3.19 -13.56 25.77
C ALA A 30 1.99 -13.59 26.73
N ASP A 31 1.80 -12.52 27.52
CA ASP A 31 0.76 -12.43 28.55
C ASP A 31 -0.44 -11.55 28.12
N LEU A 32 -0.60 -11.29 26.82
CA LEU A 32 -1.67 -10.45 26.31
C LEU A 32 -3.05 -11.12 26.51
N PRO A 33 -4.01 -10.47 27.22
CA PRO A 33 -5.35 -11.02 27.38
C PRO A 33 -6.07 -11.18 26.03
N LEU A 34 -6.81 -12.28 25.85
CA LEU A 34 -7.52 -12.59 24.60
C LEU A 34 -8.40 -11.44 24.09
N GLU A 35 -9.18 -10.82 24.99
CA GLU A 35 -10.03 -9.67 24.66
C GLU A 35 -9.21 -8.50 24.07
N LYS A 36 -8.02 -8.26 24.65
CA LYS A 36 -7.13 -7.21 24.18
C LYS A 36 -6.49 -7.56 22.83
N ALA A 37 -6.13 -8.82 22.63
CA ALA A 37 -5.63 -9.33 21.36
C ALA A 37 -6.65 -9.15 20.24
N LEU A 38 -7.93 -9.47 20.49
CA LEU A 38 -9.02 -9.26 19.54
C LEU A 38 -9.20 -7.79 19.18
N GLN A 39 -9.19 -6.89 20.17
CA GLN A 39 -9.30 -5.45 19.94
C GLN A 39 -8.14 -4.92 19.09
N LEU A 40 -6.90 -5.32 19.41
CA LEU A 40 -5.70 -4.93 18.67
C LEU A 40 -5.73 -5.47 17.23
N TYR A 41 -6.18 -6.71 17.04
CA TYR A 41 -6.34 -7.31 15.72
C TYR A 41 -7.37 -6.54 14.86
N GLU A 42 -8.54 -6.22 15.41
CA GLU A 42 -9.54 -5.42 14.70
C GLU A 42 -9.04 -4.03 14.33
N GLU A 43 -8.30 -3.38 15.23
CA GLU A 43 -7.66 -2.09 14.97
C GLU A 43 -6.64 -2.20 13.84
N GLY A 44 -5.77 -3.21 13.89
CA GLY A 44 -4.79 -3.50 12.84
C GLY A 44 -5.46 -3.73 11.48
N MET A 45 -6.54 -4.52 11.43
CA MET A 45 -7.29 -4.74 10.19
C MET A 45 -7.85 -3.44 9.59
N LYS A 46 -8.39 -2.56 10.43
CA LYS A 46 -8.90 -1.24 9.99
C LYS A 46 -7.77 -0.37 9.46
N LEU A 47 -6.63 -0.31 10.16
CA LEU A 47 -5.47 0.47 9.73
C LEU A 47 -4.90 -0.05 8.40
N SER A 48 -4.86 -1.37 8.21
CA SER A 48 -4.40 -2.01 6.96
C SER A 48 -5.26 -1.56 5.77
N GLN A 49 -6.58 -1.61 5.91
CA GLN A 49 -7.51 -1.13 4.87
C GLN A 49 -7.32 0.35 4.56
N VAL A 50 -7.15 1.18 5.58
CA VAL A 50 -6.93 2.63 5.42
C VAL A 50 -5.60 2.92 4.72
N CYS A 51 -4.53 2.20 5.07
CA CYS A 51 -3.22 2.35 4.42
C CYS A 51 -3.29 1.92 2.96
N HIS A 52 -3.90 0.77 2.67
CA HIS A 52 -4.05 0.27 1.31
C HIS A 52 -4.79 1.26 0.42
N LYS A 53 -5.92 1.82 0.88
CA LYS A 53 -6.67 2.83 0.13
C LYS A 53 -5.85 4.09 -0.17
N GLN A 54 -5.02 4.52 0.77
CA GLN A 54 -4.14 5.68 0.56
C GLN A 54 -3.08 5.39 -0.50
N LEU A 55 -2.54 4.17 -0.54
CA LEU A 55 -1.61 3.73 -1.59
C LEU A 55 -2.29 3.70 -2.96
N GLU A 56 -3.49 3.13 -3.06
CA GLU A 56 -4.27 3.13 -4.31
C GLU A 56 -4.54 4.56 -4.82
N GLU A 57 -4.90 5.48 -3.92
CA GLU A 57 -5.07 6.90 -4.26
C GLU A 57 -3.77 7.53 -4.78
N ALA A 58 -2.62 7.17 -4.19
CA ALA A 58 -1.32 7.69 -4.59
C ALA A 58 -0.90 7.13 -5.96
N GLU A 59 -1.04 5.82 -6.18
CA GLU A 59 -0.76 5.15 -7.45
C GLU A 59 -1.59 5.75 -8.59
N GLY A 60 -2.90 5.93 -8.38
CA GLY A 60 -3.77 6.55 -9.37
C GLY A 60 -3.34 7.98 -9.73
N ARG A 61 -2.88 8.76 -8.75
CA ARG A 61 -2.33 10.10 -9.00
C ARG A 61 -1.05 10.05 -9.82
N VAL A 62 -0.14 9.13 -9.52
CA VAL A 62 1.10 8.92 -10.29
C VAL A 62 0.78 8.54 -11.74
N GLU A 63 -0.18 7.65 -11.95
CA GLU A 63 -0.58 7.23 -13.30
C GLU A 63 -1.16 8.40 -14.11
N ILE A 64 -2.02 9.22 -13.50
CA ILE A 64 -2.56 10.43 -14.13
C ILE A 64 -1.44 11.41 -14.50
N LEU A 65 -0.48 11.63 -13.59
CA LEU A 65 0.66 12.51 -13.86
C LEU A 65 1.53 11.98 -15.01
N ARG A 66 1.79 10.68 -15.06
CA ARG A 66 2.54 10.02 -16.15
C ARG A 66 1.85 10.22 -17.50
N LYS A 67 0.52 10.03 -17.55
CA LYS A 67 -0.30 10.25 -18.75
C LYS A 67 -0.28 11.72 -19.19
N LYS A 68 -0.33 12.68 -18.24
CA LYS A 68 -0.27 14.12 -18.51
C LYS A 68 1.10 14.62 -18.95
N ALA A 69 2.18 14.00 -18.48
CA ALA A 69 3.55 14.34 -18.86
C ALA A 69 3.95 13.89 -20.28
N GLY A 70 3.00 13.40 -21.09
CA GLY A 70 3.23 13.05 -22.49
C GLY A 70 3.89 11.68 -22.71
N GLY A 71 4.01 10.86 -21.66
CA GLY A 71 4.50 9.48 -21.80
C GLY A 71 3.47 8.64 -22.54
N GLN A 72 3.67 8.43 -23.84
CA GLN A 72 2.94 7.43 -24.63
C GLN A 72 3.10 6.07 -23.94
N VAL A 73 2.02 5.58 -23.33
CA VAL A 73 1.91 4.17 -22.99
C VAL A 73 1.52 3.47 -24.28
N VAL A 74 2.51 2.99 -25.03
CA VAL A 74 2.28 2.08 -26.13
C VAL A 74 2.05 0.72 -25.50
N ALA A 75 0.83 0.19 -25.60
CA ALA A 75 0.57 -1.20 -25.31
C ALA A 75 1.24 -2.02 -26.43
N GLU A 76 2.30 -2.76 -26.09
CA GLU A 76 2.85 -3.73 -27.03
C GLU A 76 2.02 -5.01 -26.98
N PRO A 77 1.62 -5.60 -28.13
CA PRO A 77 1.01 -6.91 -28.17
C PRO A 77 1.95 -7.93 -27.54
N PHE A 78 1.46 -8.67 -26.54
CA PHE A 78 2.16 -9.84 -26.06
C PHE A 78 2.11 -10.91 -27.16
N GLU A 79 3.22 -11.11 -27.87
CA GLU A 79 3.39 -12.28 -28.74
C GLU A 79 3.85 -13.45 -27.86
N PRO A 80 2.98 -14.46 -27.58
CA PRO A 80 3.46 -15.67 -26.95
C PRO A 80 4.48 -16.30 -27.89
N GLU A 81 5.72 -16.44 -27.43
CA GLU A 81 6.77 -17.10 -28.21
C GLU A 81 6.22 -18.43 -28.71
N LYS A 82 6.21 -18.51 -30.04
CA LYS A 82 5.76 -19.63 -30.84
C LYS A 82 6.34 -20.91 -30.25
N SER A 83 5.44 -21.78 -29.82
CA SER A 83 5.64 -23.21 -29.62
C SER A 83 6.78 -23.75 -30.52
N VAL A 84 7.94 -24.02 -29.93
CA VAL A 84 8.93 -24.91 -30.54
C VAL A 84 8.44 -26.36 -30.37
N ALA A 85 7.43 -26.70 -31.18
CA ALA A 85 7.21 -28.07 -31.60
C ALA A 85 8.00 -28.26 -32.90
N SER A 86 9.20 -28.81 -32.78
CA SER A 86 10.02 -29.44 -33.83
C SER A 86 11.00 -30.32 -33.06
N ASP A 87 10.60 -31.55 -32.73
CA ASP A 87 10.87 -32.74 -33.56
C ASP A 87 12.39 -32.97 -33.68
N GLU A 88 12.94 -33.68 -32.68
CA GLU A 88 13.79 -34.86 -32.87
C GLU A 88 13.66 -35.80 -31.65
#